data_AF-A0A344URY2-F1
#
_entry.id   AF-A0A344URY2-F1
#
_cell.length_a   1.000
_cell.length_b   1.000
_cell.length_c   1.000
_cell.angle_alpha   90.00
_cell.angle_beta   90.00
_cell.angle_gamma   90.00
#
_symmetry.space_group_name_H-M   'P 1'
#
loop_
_entity.id
_entity.type
_entity.pdbx_description
1 polymer ?
#
loop_
_entity_poly.entity_id
_entity_poly.type
_entity_poly.pdbx_seq_one_letter_code
_entity_poly.pdbx_strand_id
1 'polypeptide(L)'
;MQALTRSERRSWLLHRRLSIDLTRERFDEWEPVIERNLECLRGGVTGQPHERNVERWSVLVDGRDLGGLKRVMTGLGRDAVEMREVSPMSGLLAEDERREARRGSAT
;
A
#
# COMPACT_ATOMS: atom_id res chain seq x y z
N MET A 1 -1.51 -6.67 21.29
CA MET A 1 -1.11 -5.81 20.16
C MET A 1 0.33 -6.16 19.83
N GLN A 2 0.60 -6.86 18.72
CA GLN A 2 1.97 -7.23 18.36
C GLN A 2 2.71 -6.00 17.82
N ALA A 3 3.97 -5.81 18.22
CA ALA A 3 4.81 -4.75 17.68
C ALA A 3 5.27 -5.13 16.28
N LEU A 4 5.25 -4.17 15.35
CA LEU A 4 5.70 -4.39 13.98
C LEU A 4 7.20 -4.76 13.96
N THR A 5 7.57 -5.71 13.09
CA THR A 5 8.98 -5.94 12.77
C THR A 5 9.60 -4.71 12.11
N ARG A 6 10.94 -4.65 12.03
CA ARG A 6 11.64 -3.52 11.37
C ARG A 6 11.19 -3.35 9.90
N SER A 7 11.03 -4.47 9.19
CA SER A 7 10.60 -4.47 7.78
C SER A 7 9.15 -4.00 7.65
N GLU A 8 8.25 -4.48 8.51
CA GLU A 8 6.86 -4.05 8.56
C GLU A 8 6.72 -2.57 8.91
N ARG A 9 7.50 -2.08 9.87
CA ARG A 9 7.52 -0.65 10.25
C ARG A 9 7.98 0.22 9.08
N ARG A 10 9.00 -0.21 8.33
CA ARG A 10 9.48 0.51 7.14
C ARG A 10 8.44 0.52 6.02
N SER A 11 7.77 -0.62 5.78
CA SER A 11 6.66 -0.70 4.85
C SER A 11 5.53 0.23 5.28
N TRP A 12 5.17 0.23 6.56
CA TRP A 12 4.13 1.10 7.12
C TRP A 12 4.45 2.59 6.97
N LEU A 13 5.71 3.03 7.19
CA LEU A 13 6.10 4.43 7.00
C LEU A 13 5.90 4.91 5.56
N LEU A 14 6.24 4.07 4.57
CA LEU A 14 6.04 4.38 3.15
C LEU A 14 4.55 4.50 2.83
N HIS A 15 3.75 3.54 3.28
CA HIS A 15 2.30 3.54 3.07
C HIS A 15 1.60 4.67 3.82
N ARG A 16 2.10 5.07 5.00
CA ARG A 16 1.63 6.26 5.71
C ARG A 16 1.85 7.51 4.88
N ARG A 17 3.02 7.69 4.26
CA ARG A 17 3.27 8.85 3.39
C ARG A 17 2.28 8.87 2.20
N LEU A 18 2.14 7.75 1.50
CA LEU A 18 1.15 7.61 0.43
C LEU A 18 -0.28 7.94 0.89
N SER A 19 -0.67 7.50 2.09
CA SER A 19 -2.00 7.76 2.63
C SER A 19 -2.29 9.23 2.92
N ILE A 20 -1.24 10.01 3.25
CA ILE A 20 -1.34 11.46 3.48
C ILE A 20 -1.61 12.15 2.15
N ASP A 21 -0.91 11.74 1.10
CA ASP A 21 -1.00 12.34 -0.23
C ASP A 21 -2.20 11.80 -1.05
N LEU A 22 -2.90 10.76 -0.56
CA LEU A 22 -4.03 10.15 -1.25
C LEU A 22 -5.28 11.06 -1.23
N THR A 23 -5.38 11.91 -2.23
CA THR A 23 -6.60 12.62 -2.66
C THR A 23 -7.22 11.90 -3.86
N ARG A 24 -8.36 12.39 -4.36
CA ARG A 24 -8.97 11.86 -5.57
C ARG A 24 -8.10 12.14 -6.80
N GLU A 25 -7.58 13.36 -6.92
CA GLU A 25 -6.72 13.75 -8.04
C GLU A 25 -5.43 12.93 -8.04
N ARG A 26 -4.79 12.77 -6.88
CA ARG A 26 -3.59 11.93 -6.76
C ARG A 26 -3.87 10.47 -7.06
N PHE A 27 -5.04 9.96 -6.68
CA PHE A 27 -5.44 8.60 -7.05
C PHE A 27 -5.58 8.47 -8.57
N ASP A 28 -6.22 9.43 -9.26
CA ASP A 28 -6.34 9.41 -10.72
C ASP A 28 -4.96 9.42 -11.42
N GLU A 29 -3.98 10.15 -10.87
CA GLU A 29 -2.59 10.13 -11.37
C GLU A 29 -1.90 8.77 -11.15
N TRP A 30 -2.20 8.09 -10.05
CA TRP A 30 -1.56 6.83 -9.66
C TRP A 30 -2.24 5.59 -10.23
N GLU A 31 -3.52 5.66 -10.56
CA GLU A 31 -4.37 4.53 -10.98
C GLU A 31 -3.71 3.70 -12.09
N PRO A 32 -3.13 4.26 -13.18
CA PRO A 32 -2.51 3.44 -14.22
C PRO A 32 -1.30 2.63 -13.74
N VAL A 33 -0.56 3.15 -12.76
CA VAL A 33 0.58 2.44 -12.15
C VAL A 33 0.07 1.35 -11.20
N ILE A 34 -0.96 1.65 -10.42
CA ILE A 34 -1.60 0.72 -9.48
C ILE A 34 -2.19 -0.46 -10.24
N GLU A 35 -2.93 -0.23 -11.33
CA GLU A 35 -3.55 -1.27 -12.15
C GLU A 35 -2.51 -2.20 -12.76
N ARG A 36 -1.45 -1.65 -13.38
CA ARG A 36 -0.34 -2.46 -13.91
C ARG A 36 0.31 -3.32 -12.82
N ASN A 37 0.52 -2.76 -11.63
CA ASN A 37 1.10 -3.52 -10.52
C ASN A 37 0.15 -4.63 -10.04
N LEU A 38 -1.16 -4.40 -10.02
CA LEU A 38 -2.16 -5.42 -9.71
C LEU A 38 -2.13 -6.57 -10.72
N GLU A 39 -2.01 -6.28 -12.02
CA GLU A 39 -1.86 -7.31 -13.05
C GLU A 39 -0.61 -8.15 -12.83
N CYS A 40 0.54 -7.52 -12.56
CA CYS A 40 1.78 -8.23 -12.21
C CYS A 40 1.60 -9.11 -10.96
N LEU A 41 0.94 -8.61 -9.93
CA LEU A 41 0.72 -9.35 -8.68
C LEU A 41 -0.20 -10.55 -8.90
N ARG A 42 -1.29 -10.40 -9.67
CA ARG A 42 -2.20 -11.51 -10.01
C ARG A 42 -1.47 -12.64 -10.75
N GLY A 43 -0.47 -12.33 -11.57
CA GLY A 43 0.33 -13.34 -12.28
C GLY A 43 1.48 -13.93 -11.47
N GLY A 44 1.96 -13.25 -10.43
CA GLY A 44 3.19 -13.62 -9.70
C GLY A 44 2.97 -14.18 -8.30
N VAL A 45 1.81 -13.92 -7.70
CA VAL A 45 1.47 -14.39 -6.36
C VAL A 45 0.79 -15.75 -6.45
N THR A 46 1.18 -16.68 -5.59
CA THR A 46 0.55 -18.00 -5.47
C THR A 46 0.25 -18.33 -4.02
N GLY A 47 -0.91 -18.93 -3.78
CA GLY A 47 -1.32 -19.39 -2.47
C GLY A 47 -1.94 -18.33 -1.57
N GLN A 48 -2.62 -18.83 -0.55
CA GLN A 48 -3.31 -18.02 0.46
C GLN A 48 -2.35 -17.63 1.58
N PRO A 49 -2.49 -16.43 2.18
CA PRO A 49 -3.56 -15.45 1.98
C PRO A 49 -3.32 -14.44 0.85
N HIS A 50 -2.20 -14.54 0.14
CA HIS A 50 -1.74 -13.48 -0.77
C HIS A 50 -2.67 -13.27 -1.96
N GLU A 51 -3.17 -14.33 -2.59
CA GLU A 51 -4.16 -14.23 -3.69
C GLU A 51 -5.42 -13.46 -3.27
N ARG A 52 -6.01 -13.82 -2.11
CA ARG A 52 -7.17 -13.11 -1.55
C ARG A 52 -6.86 -11.65 -1.27
N ASN A 53 -5.65 -11.34 -0.81
CA ASN A 53 -5.26 -9.96 -0.53
C ASN A 53 -5.08 -9.14 -1.82
N VAL A 54 -4.62 -9.75 -2.92
CA VAL A 54 -4.58 -9.11 -4.25
C VAL A 54 -5.99 -8.83 -4.78
N GLU A 55 -6.94 -9.77 -4.61
CA GLU A 55 -8.35 -9.50 -4.94
C GLU A 55 -8.93 -8.36 -4.11
N ARG A 56 -8.64 -8.32 -2.80
CA ARG A 56 -9.11 -7.23 -1.93
C ARG A 56 -8.55 -5.88 -2.34
N TRP A 57 -7.27 -5.80 -2.73
CA TRP A 57 -6.73 -4.57 -3.30
C TRP A 57 -7.46 -4.16 -4.58
N SER A 58 -7.76 -5.12 -5.45
CA SER A 58 -8.49 -4.87 -6.70
C SER A 58 -9.87 -4.26 -6.41
N VAL A 59 -10.64 -4.86 -5.50
CA VAL A 59 -11.97 -4.34 -5.12
C VAL A 59 -11.89 -2.90 -4.59
N LEU A 60 -10.86 -2.56 -3.81
CA LEU A 60 -10.69 -1.20 -3.30
C LEU A 60 -10.32 -0.20 -4.40
N VAL A 61 -9.49 -0.60 -5.36
CA VAL A 61 -9.05 0.23 -6.49
C VAL A 61 -10.21 0.44 -7.47
N ASP A 62 -10.87 -0.64 -7.89
CA ASP A 62 -12.00 -0.61 -8.81
C ASP A 62 -13.18 0.20 -8.24
N GLY A 63 -13.42 0.06 -6.93
CA GLY A 63 -14.43 0.83 -6.20
C GLY A 63 -14.00 2.26 -5.86
N ARG A 64 -12.75 2.64 -6.17
CA ARG A 64 -12.14 3.93 -5.80
C ARG A 64 -12.33 4.28 -4.32
N ASP A 65 -12.27 3.27 -3.46
CA ASP A 65 -12.48 3.40 -2.01
C ASP A 65 -11.23 3.94 -1.33
N LEU A 66 -11.03 5.27 -1.43
CA LEU A 66 -9.89 5.95 -0.81
C LEU A 66 -9.83 5.73 0.71
N GLY A 67 -10.99 5.58 1.38
CA GLY A 67 -11.05 5.32 2.81
C GLY A 67 -10.55 3.92 3.16
N GLY A 68 -10.97 2.91 2.40
CA GLY A 68 -10.50 1.54 2.51
C GLY A 68 -9.01 1.41 2.18
N LEU A 69 -8.53 2.06 1.12
CA LEU A 69 -7.11 2.11 0.78
C LEU A 69 -6.29 2.71 1.94
N LYS A 70 -6.70 3.86 2.50
CA LYS A 70 -6.03 4.47 3.66
C LYS A 70 -6.01 3.54 4.86
N ARG A 71 -7.11 2.84 5.14
CA ARG A 71 -7.22 1.91 6.27
C ARG A 71 -6.24 0.74 6.15
N VAL A 72 -6.13 0.12 4.97
CA VAL A 72 -5.19 -0.98 4.73
C VAL A 72 -3.74 -0.49 4.79
N MET A 73 -3.45 0.65 4.17
CA MET A 73 -2.11 1.25 4.16
C MET A 73 -1.60 1.60 5.57
N THR A 74 -2.48 2.06 6.45
CA THR A 74 -2.08 2.59 7.78
C THR A 74 -2.40 1.66 8.95
N GLY A 75 -3.14 0.57 8.74
CA GLY A 75 -3.51 -0.37 9.78
C GLY A 75 -2.31 -1.09 10.40
N LEU A 76 -2.34 -1.27 11.72
CA LEU A 76 -1.31 -1.97 12.49
C LEU A 76 -1.67 -3.43 12.80
N GLY A 77 -2.90 -3.85 12.47
CA GLY A 77 -3.37 -5.22 12.65
C GLY A 77 -2.76 -6.18 11.62
N ARG A 78 -2.76 -7.48 11.96
CA ARG A 78 -2.19 -8.55 11.12
C ARG A 78 -2.74 -8.53 9.68
N ASP A 79 -4.04 -8.33 9.52
CA ASP A 79 -4.68 -8.25 8.20
C ASP A 79 -4.12 -7.11 7.33
N ALA A 80 -3.90 -5.93 7.92
CA ALA A 80 -3.30 -4.80 7.21
C ALA A 80 -1.81 -5.00 6.92
N VAL A 81 -1.10 -5.73 7.79
CA VAL A 81 0.29 -6.14 7.55
C VAL A 81 0.35 -7.10 6.36
N GLU A 82 -0.43 -8.18 6.37
CA GLU A 82 -0.48 -9.18 5.29
C GLU A 82 -0.92 -8.56 3.96
N MET A 83 -1.88 -7.63 3.97
CA MET A 83 -2.27 -6.87 2.77
C MET A 83 -1.11 -6.06 2.19
N ARG A 84 -0.26 -5.44 3.03
CA ARG A 84 0.88 -4.63 2.56
C ARG A 84 2.02 -5.46 1.97
N GLU A 85 2.06 -6.78 2.23
CA GLU A 85 3.03 -7.68 1.60
C GLU A 85 2.82 -7.77 0.08
N VAL A 86 1.56 -7.64 -0.36
CA VAL A 86 1.14 -7.66 -1.77
C VAL A 86 0.54 -6.32 -2.21
N SER A 87 1.18 -5.23 -1.81
CA SER A 87 0.71 -3.88 -2.12
C SER A 87 0.97 -3.48 -3.58
N PRO A 88 -0.05 -2.97 -4.31
CA PRO A 88 0.12 -2.45 -5.66
C PRO A 88 0.73 -1.03 -5.68
N MET A 89 1.09 -0.48 -4.52
CA MET A 89 1.59 0.91 -4.40
C MET A 89 3.09 1.05 -4.71
N SER A 90 3.73 -0.01 -5.18
CA SER A 90 5.13 0.00 -5.57
C SER A 90 5.36 0.97 -6.73
N GLY A 91 6.38 1.82 -6.64
CA GLY A 91 6.68 2.77 -7.72
C GLY A 91 6.02 4.14 -7.57
N LEU A 92 5.02 4.32 -6.70
CA LEU A 92 4.23 5.57 -6.64
C LEU A 92 4.98 6.78 -6.07
N LEU A 93 5.80 6.57 -5.03
CA LEU A 93 6.64 7.64 -4.49
C LEU A 93 7.90 7.81 -5.33
N ALA A 94 8.30 9.06 -5.59
CA ALA A 94 9.61 9.42 -6.11
C ALA A 94 10.72 8.99 -5.13
N GLU A 95 11.96 8.88 -5.60
CA GLU A 95 13.06 8.39 -4.75
C GLU A 95 13.28 9.27 -3.51
N ASP A 96 13.21 10.60 -3.68
CA ASP A 96 13.36 11.56 -2.58
C ASP A 96 12.25 11.41 -1.53
N GLU A 97 10.98 11.30 -1.96
CA GLU A 97 9.84 11.07 -1.07
C GLU A 97 9.97 9.73 -0.31
N ARG A 98 10.49 8.67 -0.96
CA ARG A 98 10.79 7.40 -0.28
C ARG A 98 11.89 7.55 0.77
N ARG A 99 12.91 8.37 0.50
CA ARG A 99 14.00 8.63 1.45
C ARG A 99 13.47 9.41 2.66
N GLU A 100 12.66 10.43 2.44
CA GLU A 100 12.03 11.23 3.50
C GLU A 100 11.09 10.40 4.38
N ALA A 101 10.21 9.61 3.78
CA ALA A 101 9.27 8.75 4.52
C ALA A 101 9.98 7.77 5.47
N ARG A 102 11.17 7.29 5.10
CA ARG A 102 11.97 6.36 5.92
C ARG A 102 12.76 7.05 7.03
N ARG A 103 13.07 8.34 6.88
CA ARG A 103 13.80 9.11 7.90
C ARG A 103 12.91 9.46 9.10
N GLY A 104 11.60 9.60 8.86
CA GLY A 104 10.64 9.99 9.89
C GLY A 104 10.86 11.44 10.30
N SER A 105 9.80 12.24 10.24
CA SER A 105 9.79 13.65 10.64
C SER A 105 10.39 13.81 12.04
N ALA A 106 11.60 14.35 12.10
CA ALA A 106 12.07 15.14 13.22
C ALA A 106 11.43 16.52 13.08
N THR A 107 10.16 16.64 13.44
CA THR A 107 9.52 17.90 13.83
C THR A 107 8.35 17.56 14.73
#